data_AF-A0A359FXY0-F1
#
_entry.id   AF-A0A359FXY0-F1
#
_cell.length_a   1.000
_cell.length_b   1.000
_cell.length_c   1.000
_cell.angle_alpha   90.00
_cell.angle_beta   90.00
_cell.angle_gamma   90.00
#
_symmetry.space_group_name_H-M   'P 1'
#
loop_
_entity.id
_entity.type
_entity.pdbx_description
1 polymer ?
#
loop_
_entity_poly.entity_id
_entity_poly.type
_entity_poly.pdbx_seq_one_letter_code
_entity_poly.pdbx_strand_id
1 'polypeptide(L)'
;GKDAGQVTKAIAKEMNIAASKACRIVRTETHRAQNQGSLDSYTEAYKKGVLIQKVWVATLDDRTRDSHRVMDGQVVEVYEDFIMPGDIKASAPGLSGSASGDINCRCTIRAEVVGFTPQARRARGDGIIPQQTYQQWAKAKGIKFDDKMADEVKKLLEARGQTKPEDKLKEHLGEITSKLAKYKINFDKTYSGIWKDSVKVTDYPDKKDAVAEKIKYFNDHIILASSGDDAAKFRELLKLTEEFEKQGKKYLKHQVAIEKLLREKSDITKELRKYISDDLSRYDQQYKDTAFWFKERKAADKVLRAQTGEVWNDLSKEEREALYQYTGGSGKFNRPLRGYEGSWYNYKGIGQVDLDYEGGKEMIEAATKALDKSSYDFDIWLQRGVESADGAAGFLGISTNQLTLSEKELQDLLLDKVVKDEAFLSTAACKGSGFSGNLVVNAYAPRGTKMIYAEP
;
A
#
# COMPACT_ATOMS: atom_id res chain seq x y z
N GLY A 1 18.60 11.71 41.93
CA GLY A 1 18.99 10.30 41.73
C GLY A 1 20.42 10.10 42.22
N LYS A 2 20.78 8.88 42.65
CA LYS A 2 22.17 8.52 42.99
C LYS A 2 22.98 8.37 41.70
N ASP A 3 24.24 8.79 41.69
CA ASP A 3 25.13 8.55 40.56
C ASP A 3 25.60 7.08 40.50
N ALA A 4 26.13 6.65 39.34
CA ALA A 4 26.56 5.26 39.14
C ALA A 4 27.65 4.80 40.13
N GLY A 5 28.49 5.71 40.61
CA GLY A 5 29.53 5.44 41.61
C GLY A 5 28.95 5.20 43.00
N GLN A 6 27.95 6.00 43.39
CA GLN A 6 27.20 5.81 44.63
C GLN A 6 26.44 4.47 44.64
N VAL A 7 25.79 4.11 43.52
CA VAL A 7 25.11 2.81 43.39
C VAL A 7 26.12 1.66 43.44
N THR A 8 27.28 1.81 42.78
CA THR A 8 28.36 0.81 42.81
C THR A 8 28.87 0.57 44.23
N LYS A 9 29.13 1.63 45.00
CA LYS A 9 29.58 1.51 46.40
C LYS A 9 28.54 0.82 47.28
N ALA A 10 27.25 1.14 47.07
CA ALA A 10 26.15 0.51 47.80
C ALA A 10 26.06 -0.99 47.50
N ILE A 11 26.08 -1.38 46.22
CA ILE A 11 26.04 -2.80 45.83
C ILE A 11 27.28 -3.57 46.31
N ALA A 12 28.47 -2.97 46.19
CA ALA A 12 29.71 -3.61 46.67
C ALA A 12 29.64 -3.92 48.17
N LYS A 13 29.11 -2.98 48.97
CA LYS A 13 28.93 -3.13 50.42
C LYS A 13 27.88 -4.19 50.74
N GLU A 14 26.71 -4.12 50.10
CA GLU A 14 25.57 -5.01 50.41
C GLU A 14 25.87 -6.46 50.02
N MET A 15 26.44 -6.67 48.83
CA MET A 15 26.75 -8.01 48.33
C MET A 15 28.10 -8.56 48.81
N ASN A 16 28.86 -7.76 49.58
CA ASN A 16 30.23 -8.07 50.00
C ASN A 16 31.14 -8.54 48.84
N ILE A 17 31.15 -7.77 47.75
CA ILE A 17 31.95 -8.07 46.54
C ILE A 17 32.91 -6.92 46.20
N ALA A 18 33.97 -7.25 45.46
CA ALA A 18 34.91 -6.27 44.94
C ALA A 18 34.19 -5.17 44.13
N ALA A 19 34.58 -3.91 44.32
CA ALA A 19 33.99 -2.76 43.65
C ALA A 19 33.97 -2.86 42.12
N SER A 20 34.97 -3.55 41.52
CA SER A 20 35.01 -3.81 40.08
C SER A 20 33.90 -4.77 39.61
N LYS A 21 33.55 -5.78 40.41
CA LYS A 21 32.42 -6.69 40.15
C LYS A 21 31.09 -5.96 40.32
N ALA A 22 30.95 -5.19 41.40
CA ALA A 22 29.77 -4.35 41.63
C ALA A 22 29.55 -3.35 40.50
N CYS A 23 30.61 -2.68 40.02
CA CYS A 23 30.53 -1.75 38.91
C CYS A 23 30.04 -2.43 37.63
N ARG A 24 30.52 -3.64 37.35
CA ARG A 24 30.06 -4.43 36.19
C ARG A 24 28.58 -4.78 36.28
N ILE A 25 28.10 -5.19 37.45
CA ILE A 25 26.69 -5.48 37.70
C ILE A 25 25.86 -4.21 37.48
N VAL A 26 26.23 -3.11 38.13
CA VAL A 26 25.51 -1.83 38.01
C VAL A 26 25.42 -1.38 36.55
N ARG A 27 26.53 -1.42 35.80
CA ARG A 27 26.54 -1.02 34.39
C ARG A 27 25.66 -1.91 33.52
N THR A 28 25.73 -3.22 33.72
CA THR A 28 24.96 -4.20 32.93
C THR A 28 23.47 -4.06 33.22
N GLU A 29 23.07 -4.01 34.48
CA GLU A 29 21.65 -3.95 34.85
C GLU A 29 21.04 -2.57 34.61
N THR A 30 21.80 -1.49 34.74
CA THR A 30 21.32 -0.15 34.34
C THR A 30 21.06 -0.09 32.83
N HIS A 31 21.98 -0.63 32.04
CA HIS A 31 21.84 -0.70 30.58
C HIS A 31 20.65 -1.58 30.16
N ARG A 32 20.48 -2.74 30.78
CA ARG A 32 19.32 -3.62 30.59
C ARG A 32 18.01 -2.87 30.88
N ALA A 33 17.92 -2.20 32.04
CA ALA A 33 16.73 -1.46 32.44
C ALA A 33 16.39 -0.30 31.47
N GLN A 34 17.40 0.40 30.95
CA GLN A 34 17.20 1.48 29.97
C GLN A 34 16.63 0.96 28.63
N ASN A 35 17.16 -0.16 28.13
CA ASN A 35 16.65 -0.76 26.89
C ASN A 35 15.26 -1.36 27.08
N GLN A 36 15.01 -2.02 28.22
CA GLN A 36 13.67 -2.53 28.55
C GLN A 36 12.66 -1.38 28.62
N GLY A 37 12.96 -0.29 29.33
CA GLY A 37 12.05 0.85 29.42
C GLY A 37 11.79 1.53 28.06
N SER A 38 12.79 1.53 27.18
CA SER A 38 12.61 2.02 25.79
C SER A 38 11.70 1.09 25.00
N LEU A 39 11.89 -0.23 25.11
CA LEU A 39 11.07 -1.24 24.44
C LEU A 39 9.61 -1.20 24.92
N ASP A 40 9.41 -1.05 26.24
CA ASP A 40 8.08 -0.90 26.84
C ASP A 40 7.40 0.37 26.33
N SER A 41 8.14 1.48 26.26
CA SER A 41 7.64 2.74 25.71
C SER A 41 7.23 2.61 24.24
N TYR A 42 8.01 1.89 23.44
CA TYR A 42 7.69 1.63 22.03
C TYR A 42 6.45 0.73 21.92
N THR A 43 6.37 -0.29 22.77
CA THR A 43 5.21 -1.21 22.82
C THR A 43 3.93 -0.45 23.14
N GLU A 44 3.96 0.44 24.14
CA GLU A 44 2.80 1.26 24.49
C GLU A 44 2.45 2.29 23.42
N ALA A 45 3.44 2.86 22.72
CA ALA A 45 3.20 3.74 21.58
C ALA A 45 2.51 2.99 20.43
N TYR A 46 2.97 1.78 20.12
CA TYR A 46 2.31 0.92 19.14
C TYR A 46 0.87 0.62 19.53
N LYS A 47 0.61 0.20 20.78
CA LYS A 47 -0.76 -0.10 21.27
C LYS A 47 -1.71 1.09 21.15
N LYS A 48 -1.16 2.31 21.13
CA LYS A 48 -1.91 3.57 20.96
C LYS A 48 -2.13 3.96 19.49
N GLY A 49 -1.64 3.16 18.54
CA GLY A 49 -1.80 3.34 17.09
C GLY A 49 -0.63 4.04 16.40
N VAL A 50 0.53 4.18 17.05
CA VAL A 50 1.71 4.77 16.39
C VAL A 50 2.47 3.68 15.65
N LEU A 51 2.59 3.80 14.32
CA LEU A 51 3.35 2.89 13.47
C LEU A 51 4.86 3.13 13.65
N ILE A 52 5.46 2.40 14.58
CA ILE A 52 6.90 2.45 14.83
C ILE A 52 7.52 1.06 14.71
N GLN A 53 8.75 1.03 14.20
CA GLN A 53 9.66 -0.10 14.22
C GLN A 53 10.79 0.19 15.22
N LYS A 54 11.53 -0.85 15.63
CA LYS A 54 12.73 -0.68 16.45
C LYS A 54 13.97 -1.04 15.65
N VAL A 55 15.00 -0.21 15.80
CA VAL A 55 16.28 -0.35 15.12
C VAL A 55 17.37 -0.61 16.16
N TRP A 56 18.21 -1.61 15.91
CA TRP A 56 19.38 -1.87 16.73
C TRP A 56 20.49 -0.85 16.42
N VAL A 57 20.99 -0.17 17.45
CA VAL A 57 21.99 0.88 17.33
C VAL A 57 23.22 0.50 18.15
N ALA A 58 24.28 0.08 17.49
CA ALA A 58 25.57 -0.19 18.09
C ALA A 58 26.31 1.12 18.44
N THR A 59 27.10 1.07 19.52
CA THR A 59 28.04 2.16 19.81
C THR A 59 29.16 2.14 18.77
N LEU A 60 29.39 3.25 18.08
CA LEU A 60 30.47 3.40 17.10
C LEU A 60 31.83 3.60 17.81
N ASP A 61 32.42 2.50 18.26
CA ASP A 61 33.81 2.42 18.74
C ASP A 61 34.36 0.98 18.66
N ASP A 62 35.68 0.84 18.80
CA ASP A 62 36.42 -0.42 18.75
C ASP A 62 36.05 -1.43 19.85
N ARG A 63 35.39 -1.00 20.92
CA ARG A 63 34.98 -1.84 22.04
C ARG A 63 33.65 -2.55 21.83
N THR A 64 32.88 -2.16 20.82
CA THR A 64 31.67 -2.91 20.45
C THR A 64 32.10 -4.25 19.87
N ARG A 65 31.54 -5.34 20.38
CA ARG A 65 31.89 -6.71 19.98
C ARG A 65 31.31 -7.04 18.60
N ASP A 66 32.00 -7.89 17.84
CA ASP A 66 31.68 -8.18 16.43
C ASP A 66 30.23 -8.63 16.23
N SER A 67 29.73 -9.52 17.10
CA SER A 67 28.34 -10.00 17.07
C SER A 67 27.29 -8.91 17.28
N HIS A 68 27.65 -7.75 17.81
CA HIS A 68 26.77 -6.59 17.94
C HIS A 68 27.01 -5.54 16.84
N ARG A 69 28.23 -5.46 16.30
CA ARG A 69 28.57 -4.57 15.17
C ARG A 69 27.71 -4.91 13.96
N VAL A 70 27.58 -6.21 13.68
CA VAL A 70 26.79 -6.74 12.55
C VAL A 70 25.28 -6.54 12.70
N MET A 71 24.80 -6.29 13.92
CA MET A 71 23.39 -6.01 14.18
C MET A 71 23.03 -4.54 13.97
N ASP A 72 24.00 -3.62 13.88
CA ASP A 72 23.71 -2.19 13.74
C ASP A 72 22.92 -1.90 12.46
N GLY A 73 21.78 -1.22 12.62
CA GLY A 73 20.86 -0.93 11.53
C GLY A 73 19.83 -2.03 11.26
N GLN A 74 19.87 -3.16 11.97
CA GLN A 74 18.80 -4.17 11.87
C GLN A 74 17.47 -3.55 12.33
N VAL A 75 16.45 -3.64 11.47
CA VAL A 75 15.10 -3.12 11.70
C VAL A 75 14.15 -4.30 11.91
N VAL A 76 13.37 -4.26 12.98
CA VAL A 76 12.31 -5.25 13.29
C VAL A 76 11.09 -4.54 13.85
N GLU A 77 9.93 -5.19 13.84
CA GLU A 77 8.77 -4.65 14.56
C GLU A 77 8.99 -4.60 16.06
N VAL A 78 8.23 -3.76 16.75
CA VAL A 78 8.36 -3.59 18.21
C VAL A 78 8.24 -4.93 18.96
N TYR A 79 7.34 -5.82 18.53
CA TYR A 79 7.11 -7.14 19.14
C TYR A 79 8.02 -8.25 18.62
N GLU A 80 8.76 -8.00 17.54
CA GLU A 80 9.65 -9.00 16.97
C GLU A 80 11.02 -8.94 17.65
N ASP A 81 11.68 -10.10 17.76
CA ASP A 81 13.06 -10.16 18.23
C ASP A 81 14.03 -9.83 17.11
N PHE A 82 15.11 -9.13 17.45
CA PHE A 82 16.30 -9.09 16.62
C PHE A 82 16.94 -10.47 16.54
N ILE A 83 17.66 -10.72 15.44
CA ILE A 83 18.50 -11.90 15.25
C ILE A 83 19.97 -11.52 15.39
N MET A 84 20.64 -12.16 16.33
CA MET A 84 22.10 -12.13 16.47
C MET A 84 22.72 -13.32 15.69
N PRO A 85 24.04 -13.30 15.45
CA PRO A 85 24.75 -14.47 14.91
C PRO A 85 24.45 -15.74 15.71
N GLY A 86 24.35 -16.87 15.01
CA GLY A 86 23.92 -18.15 15.58
C GLY A 86 22.42 -18.28 15.85
N ASP A 87 21.58 -17.47 15.19
CA ASP A 87 20.12 -17.45 15.33
C ASP A 87 19.63 -17.16 16.77
N ILE A 88 20.42 -16.40 17.54
CA ILE A 88 20.03 -16.00 18.89
C ILE A 88 19.02 -14.86 18.78
N LYS A 89 17.85 -15.04 19.40
CA LYS A 89 16.80 -14.02 19.47
C LYS A 89 17.06 -13.06 20.62
N ALA A 90 16.96 -11.76 20.35
CA ALA A 90 17.10 -10.74 21.37
C ALA A 90 16.01 -9.67 21.22
N SER A 91 15.24 -9.40 22.28
CA SER A 91 14.18 -8.40 22.21
C SER A 91 14.73 -6.97 22.18
N ALA A 92 15.90 -6.75 22.79
CA ALA A 92 16.71 -5.52 22.72
C ALA A 92 18.16 -5.79 23.20
N PRO A 93 19.09 -4.83 23.09
CA PRO A 93 20.42 -4.93 23.69
C PRO A 93 20.37 -5.17 25.20
N GLY A 94 21.11 -6.17 25.68
CA GLY A 94 21.11 -6.55 27.09
C GLY A 94 19.95 -7.48 27.48
N LEU A 95 19.12 -7.89 26.51
CA LEU A 95 17.97 -8.76 26.67
C LEU A 95 18.01 -9.96 25.71
N SER A 96 19.21 -10.47 25.39
CA SER A 96 19.35 -11.69 24.58
C SER A 96 19.23 -12.97 25.42
N GLY A 97 19.39 -12.87 26.75
CA GLY A 97 19.47 -14.04 27.63
C GLY A 97 20.83 -14.73 27.59
N SER A 98 21.74 -14.28 26.72
CA SER A 98 23.12 -14.77 26.63
C SER A 98 24.08 -13.85 27.38
N ALA A 99 24.81 -14.39 28.35
CA ALA A 99 25.79 -13.63 29.12
C ALA A 99 26.89 -12.98 28.24
N SER A 100 27.28 -13.64 27.14
CA SER A 100 28.29 -13.13 26.21
C SER A 100 27.78 -11.94 25.37
N GLY A 101 26.48 -11.90 25.07
CA GLY A 101 25.83 -10.77 24.40
C GLY A 101 25.47 -9.63 25.34
N ASP A 102 25.03 -9.95 26.56
CA ASP A 102 24.41 -8.98 27.46
C ASP A 102 25.43 -8.23 28.34
N ILE A 103 26.41 -8.92 28.92
CA ILE A 103 27.33 -8.31 29.90
C ILE A 103 28.20 -7.24 29.24
N ASN A 104 28.25 -6.05 29.85
CA ASN A 104 28.94 -4.87 29.30
C ASN A 104 28.45 -4.43 27.90
N CYS A 105 27.26 -4.85 27.47
CA CYS A 105 26.66 -4.31 26.25
C CYS A 105 26.48 -2.79 26.37
N ARG A 106 26.61 -2.09 25.24
CA ARG A 106 26.45 -0.62 25.15
C ARG A 106 25.58 -0.21 23.97
N CYS A 107 25.03 -1.17 23.23
CA CYS A 107 24.13 -0.90 22.13
C CYS A 107 22.79 -0.40 22.70
N THR A 108 22.02 0.32 21.91
CA THR A 108 20.68 0.78 22.28
C THR A 108 19.69 0.41 21.18
N ILE A 109 18.40 0.47 21.49
CA ILE A 109 17.37 0.57 20.46
C ILE A 109 17.01 2.03 20.19
N ARG A 110 16.48 2.26 18.99
CA ARG A 110 15.84 3.52 18.59
C ARG A 110 14.51 3.20 17.92
N ALA A 111 13.46 3.95 18.25
CA ALA A 111 12.22 3.92 17.49
C ALA A 111 12.39 4.60 16.14
N GLU A 112 11.89 3.97 15.09
CA GLU A 112 11.81 4.54 13.76
C GLU A 112 10.35 4.55 13.33
N VAL A 113 9.81 5.75 13.07
CA VAL A 113 8.50 5.87 12.44
C VAL A 113 8.68 5.47 10.98
N VAL A 114 7.84 4.56 10.49
CA VAL A 114 7.93 4.06 9.11
C VAL A 114 7.91 5.25 8.14
N GLY A 115 8.91 5.32 7.25
CA GLY A 115 9.08 6.42 6.29
C GLY A 115 9.87 7.65 6.79
N PHE A 116 10.31 7.67 8.05
CA PHE A 116 11.08 8.78 8.64
C PHE A 116 12.42 8.32 9.21
N THR A 117 13.31 7.82 8.34
CA THR A 117 14.66 7.42 8.73
C THR A 117 15.51 8.66 9.06
N PRO A 118 16.23 8.67 10.20
CA PRO A 118 17.04 9.81 10.60
C PRO A 118 18.22 10.03 9.64
N GLN A 119 18.55 11.29 9.38
CA GLN A 119 19.64 11.69 8.48
C GLN A 119 21.00 11.78 9.17
N ALA A 120 21.03 11.73 10.51
CA ALA A 120 22.25 11.83 11.31
C ALA A 120 22.21 10.92 12.55
N ARG A 121 23.39 10.50 13.03
CA ARG A 121 23.59 9.82 14.32
C ARG A 121 24.72 10.43 15.11
N ARG A 122 24.73 10.19 16.42
CA ARG A 122 25.84 10.56 17.30
C ARG A 122 26.94 9.50 17.26
N ALA A 123 28.17 9.91 17.04
CA ALA A 123 29.38 9.10 17.19
C ALA A 123 30.21 9.60 18.38
N ARG A 124 30.90 8.67 19.03
CA ARG A 124 31.78 9.01 20.15
C ARG A 124 33.05 9.65 19.61
N GLY A 125 33.39 10.85 20.10
CA GLY A 125 34.55 11.62 19.64
C GLY A 125 34.27 12.49 18.41
N ASP A 126 33.48 12.00 17.44
CA ASP A 126 33.19 12.72 16.20
C ASP A 126 31.90 13.60 16.28
N GLY A 127 31.14 13.54 17.37
CA GLY A 127 29.94 14.37 17.54
C GLY A 127 28.74 13.87 16.73
N ILE A 128 28.08 14.75 15.98
CA ILE A 128 26.95 14.40 15.09
C ILE A 128 27.52 14.14 13.70
N ILE A 129 27.28 12.94 13.17
CA ILE A 129 27.74 12.48 11.86
C ILE A 129 26.53 12.09 10.99
N PRO A 130 26.68 12.04 9.64
CA PRO A 130 25.65 11.49 8.78
C PRO A 130 25.23 10.08 9.21
N GLN A 131 23.96 9.74 9.00
CA GLN A 131 23.42 8.42 9.30
C GLN A 131 24.16 7.39 8.44
N GLN A 132 24.75 6.41 9.12
CA GLN A 132 25.49 5.32 8.51
C GLN A 132 25.47 4.11 9.44
N THR A 133 25.65 2.90 8.91
CA THR A 133 25.78 1.68 9.71
C THR A 133 27.16 1.57 10.35
N TYR A 134 27.32 0.68 11.34
CA TYR A 134 28.62 0.38 11.94
C TYR A 134 29.60 -0.10 10.86
N GLN A 135 29.16 -0.93 9.90
CA GLN A 135 30.00 -1.42 8.82
C GLN A 135 30.57 -0.28 7.97
N GLN A 136 29.72 0.69 7.59
CA GLN A 136 30.14 1.88 6.84
C GLN A 136 31.13 2.73 7.64
N TRP A 137 30.83 2.98 8.91
CA TRP A 137 31.69 3.74 9.80
C TRP A 137 33.05 3.06 10.04
N ALA A 138 33.03 1.74 10.26
CA ALA A 138 34.24 0.93 10.47
C ALA A 138 35.12 0.95 9.22
N LYS A 139 34.53 0.81 8.03
CA LYS A 139 35.23 0.92 6.74
C LYS A 139 35.89 2.30 6.60
N ALA A 140 35.17 3.38 6.92
CA ALA A 140 35.72 4.74 6.84
C ALA A 140 36.87 5.00 7.83
N LYS A 141 36.87 4.32 8.98
CA LYS A 141 37.90 4.45 10.03
C LYS A 141 39.00 3.39 9.95
N GLY A 142 38.95 2.47 8.99
CA GLY A 142 39.90 1.36 8.88
C GLY A 142 39.82 0.34 10.02
N ILE A 143 38.67 0.24 10.69
CA ILE A 143 38.43 -0.70 11.79
C ILE A 143 37.99 -2.04 11.20
N LYS A 144 38.55 -3.14 11.72
CA LYS A 144 38.17 -4.50 11.30
C LYS A 144 36.68 -4.76 11.56
N PHE A 145 36.00 -5.28 10.55
CA PHE A 145 34.60 -5.69 10.60
C PHE A 145 34.49 -7.13 10.09
N ASP A 146 33.58 -7.92 10.66
CA ASP A 146 33.39 -9.32 10.28
C ASP A 146 32.27 -9.42 9.23
N ASP A 147 32.65 -9.29 7.95
CA ASP A 147 31.70 -9.36 6.84
C ASP A 147 31.02 -10.73 6.73
N LYS A 148 31.71 -11.82 7.11
CA LYS A 148 31.12 -13.17 7.08
C LYS A 148 29.99 -13.32 8.08
N MET A 149 30.18 -12.78 9.28
CA MET A 149 29.16 -12.76 10.32
C MET A 149 27.98 -11.83 9.95
N ALA A 150 28.24 -10.73 9.23
CA ALA A 150 27.17 -9.89 8.69
C ALA A 150 26.35 -10.63 7.62
N ASP A 151 27.00 -11.37 6.71
CA ASP A 151 26.33 -12.20 5.71
C ASP A 151 25.49 -13.32 6.35
N GLU A 152 25.97 -13.93 7.43
CA GLU A 152 25.21 -14.90 8.22
C GLU A 152 23.91 -14.30 8.76
N VAL A 153 24.00 -13.16 9.46
CA VAL A 153 22.82 -12.47 10.01
C VAL A 153 21.85 -12.08 8.89
N LYS A 154 22.36 -11.61 7.75
CA LYS A 154 21.54 -11.27 6.58
C LYS A 154 20.76 -12.49 6.07
N LYS A 155 21.42 -13.65 5.91
CA LYS A 155 20.76 -14.89 5.48
C LYS A 155 19.72 -15.38 6.48
N LEU A 156 19.99 -15.25 7.79
CA LEU A 156 19.02 -15.61 8.83
C LEU A 156 17.78 -14.71 8.76
N LEU A 157 17.96 -13.40 8.50
CA LEU A 157 16.85 -12.47 8.30
C LEU A 157 16.04 -12.80 7.03
N GLU A 158 16.71 -13.13 5.92
CA GLU A 158 16.08 -13.57 4.67
C GLU A 158 15.29 -14.87 4.86
N ALA A 159 15.86 -15.84 5.59
CA ALA A 159 15.25 -17.15 5.85
C ALA A 159 14.07 -17.08 6.84
N ARG A 160 14.05 -16.10 7.75
CA ARG A 160 12.97 -15.93 8.74
C ARG A 160 11.66 -15.43 8.12
N GLY A 161 11.67 -15.03 6.85
CA GLY A 161 10.50 -14.49 6.17
C GLY A 161 9.96 -13.28 6.93
N GLN A 162 10.70 -12.16 6.90
CA GLN A 162 10.15 -10.91 7.43
C GLN A 162 8.79 -10.67 6.76
N THR A 163 7.73 -10.63 7.56
CA THR A 163 6.43 -10.11 7.14
C THR A 163 6.71 -8.74 6.57
N LYS A 164 6.50 -8.63 5.26
CA LYS A 164 6.86 -7.42 4.51
C LYS A 164 6.06 -6.26 5.08
N PRO A 165 6.60 -5.03 5.15
CA PRO A 165 5.87 -3.88 5.71
C PRO A 165 4.44 -3.74 5.15
N GLU A 166 4.22 -4.07 3.88
CA GLU A 166 2.89 -4.11 3.26
C GLU A 166 1.94 -5.14 3.85
N ASP A 167 2.41 -6.31 4.27
CA ASP A 167 1.55 -7.35 4.82
C ASP A 167 1.06 -6.97 6.22
N LYS A 168 1.90 -6.25 6.97
CA LYS A 168 1.54 -5.66 8.27
C LYS A 168 0.56 -4.50 8.12
N LEU A 169 0.79 -3.63 7.14
CA LEU A 169 -0.14 -2.55 6.85
C LEU A 169 -1.51 -3.08 6.37
N LYS A 170 -1.54 -4.19 5.60
CA LYS A 170 -2.79 -4.88 5.21
C LYS A 170 -3.50 -5.48 6.42
N GLU A 171 -2.77 -6.11 7.33
CA GLU A 171 -3.32 -6.63 8.59
C GLU A 171 -3.95 -5.51 9.42
N HIS A 172 -3.25 -4.40 9.61
CA HIS A 172 -3.76 -3.25 10.37
C HIS A 172 -4.97 -2.61 9.68
N LEU A 173 -4.97 -2.51 8.34
CA LEU A 173 -6.14 -2.07 7.57
C LEU A 173 -7.37 -2.99 7.81
N GLY A 174 -7.14 -4.30 7.91
CA GLY A 174 -8.15 -5.29 8.26
C GLY A 174 -8.71 -5.11 9.67
N GLU A 175 -7.87 -4.81 10.65
CA GLU A 175 -8.30 -4.51 12.02
C GLU A 175 -9.17 -3.25 12.09
N ILE A 176 -8.75 -2.16 11.43
CA ILE A 176 -9.51 -0.90 11.41
C ILE A 176 -10.86 -1.11 10.74
N THR A 177 -10.89 -1.86 9.63
CA THR A 177 -12.13 -2.21 8.94
C THR A 177 -13.06 -3.01 9.86
N SER A 178 -12.52 -3.96 10.62
CA SER A 178 -13.27 -4.73 11.62
C SER A 178 -13.79 -3.85 12.77
N LYS A 179 -13.00 -2.88 13.24
CA LYS A 179 -13.42 -1.90 14.26
C LYS A 179 -14.55 -1.02 13.74
N LEU A 180 -14.47 -0.54 12.50
CA LEU A 180 -15.52 0.27 11.85
C LEU A 180 -16.82 -0.53 11.64
N ALA A 181 -16.72 -1.80 11.26
CA ALA A 181 -17.89 -2.67 11.05
C ALA A 181 -18.76 -2.83 12.32
N LYS A 182 -18.16 -2.75 13.52
CA LYS A 182 -18.89 -2.86 14.81
C LYS A 182 -19.95 -1.76 14.98
N TYR A 183 -19.75 -0.60 14.37
CA TYR A 183 -20.73 0.49 14.45
C TYR A 183 -21.98 0.24 13.60
N LYS A 184 -21.97 -0.77 12.71
CA LYS A 184 -23.08 -1.10 11.81
C LYS A 184 -23.55 0.12 11.01
N ILE A 185 -22.58 0.93 10.57
CA ILE A 185 -22.74 2.10 9.72
C ILE A 185 -22.16 1.75 8.35
N ASN A 186 -22.88 2.09 7.29
CA ASN A 186 -22.38 1.95 5.94
C ASN A 186 -21.67 3.25 5.54
N PHE A 187 -20.35 3.30 5.74
CA PHE A 187 -19.53 4.47 5.41
C PHE A 187 -19.33 4.68 3.90
N ASP A 188 -19.54 3.63 3.11
CA ASP A 188 -19.38 3.65 1.65
C ASP A 188 -20.68 4.06 0.93
N LYS A 189 -21.81 4.10 1.66
CA LYS A 189 -23.11 4.49 1.10
C LYS A 189 -23.19 6.01 0.90
N THR A 190 -23.45 6.37 -0.36
CA THR A 190 -23.83 7.72 -0.77
C THR A 190 -25.35 7.83 -0.80
N TYR A 191 -25.89 8.90 -0.23
CA TYR A 191 -27.31 9.24 -0.21
C TYR A 191 -27.56 10.35 -1.23
N SER A 192 -28.08 9.97 -2.40
CA SER A 192 -28.30 10.87 -3.53
C SER A 192 -29.79 11.23 -3.68
N GLY A 193 -30.07 12.40 -4.26
CA GLY A 193 -31.44 12.85 -4.56
C GLY A 193 -32.23 13.44 -3.38
N ILE A 194 -31.71 13.37 -2.16
CA ILE A 194 -32.32 14.00 -0.98
C ILE A 194 -32.10 15.52 -0.98
N TRP A 195 -30.85 15.94 -1.26
CA TRP A 195 -30.44 17.32 -1.46
C TRP A 195 -29.84 17.51 -2.86
N LYS A 196 -29.48 18.76 -3.20
CA LYS A 196 -28.79 19.09 -4.45
C LYS A 196 -27.48 18.31 -4.58
N ASP A 197 -26.70 18.29 -3.50
CA ASP A 197 -25.47 17.52 -3.40
C ASP A 197 -25.75 16.24 -2.63
N SER A 198 -25.24 15.11 -3.13
CA SER A 198 -25.28 13.85 -2.39
C SER A 198 -24.42 13.92 -1.14
N VAL A 199 -24.81 13.13 -0.14
CA VAL A 199 -24.16 13.16 1.17
C VAL A 199 -23.78 11.75 1.61
N LYS A 200 -22.72 11.64 2.40
CA LYS A 200 -22.36 10.45 3.15
C LYS A 200 -22.75 10.62 4.61
N VAL A 201 -22.79 9.50 5.34
CA VAL A 201 -23.11 9.52 6.79
C VAL A 201 -22.19 10.45 7.59
N THR A 202 -20.97 10.70 7.12
CA THR A 202 -20.01 11.64 7.72
C THR A 202 -20.46 13.10 7.64
N ASP A 203 -21.35 13.44 6.70
CA ASP A 203 -21.89 14.79 6.52
C ASP A 203 -23.13 15.03 7.40
N TYR A 204 -23.59 14.00 8.13
CA TYR A 204 -24.76 14.09 9.00
C TYR A 204 -24.66 15.21 10.05
N PRO A 205 -23.52 15.49 10.71
CA PRO A 205 -23.44 16.59 11.68
C PRO A 205 -23.86 17.94 11.10
N ASP A 206 -23.55 18.19 9.83
CA ASP A 206 -23.87 19.43 9.12
C ASP A 206 -25.29 19.43 8.52
N LYS A 207 -25.88 18.25 8.34
CA LYS A 207 -27.21 18.08 7.73
C LYS A 207 -28.33 17.79 8.71
N LYS A 208 -28.03 17.40 9.95
CA LYS A 208 -28.99 16.87 10.94
C LYS A 208 -30.22 17.77 11.15
N ASP A 209 -30.05 19.09 11.13
CA ASP A 209 -31.12 20.04 11.40
C ASP A 209 -32.08 20.20 10.20
N ALA A 210 -31.59 19.93 8.99
CA ALA A 210 -32.37 19.98 7.74
C ALA A 210 -33.12 18.67 7.43
N VAL A 211 -32.83 17.57 8.14
CA VAL A 211 -33.40 16.24 7.87
C VAL A 211 -34.91 16.23 8.11
N ALA A 212 -35.36 16.78 9.23
CA ALA A 212 -36.79 16.79 9.58
C ALA A 212 -37.63 17.57 8.56
N GLU A 213 -37.11 18.71 8.09
CA GLU A 213 -37.75 19.49 7.03
C GLU A 213 -37.83 18.71 5.72
N LYS A 214 -36.81 17.90 5.41
CA LYS A 214 -36.78 17.11 4.18
C LYS A 214 -37.71 15.92 4.20
N ILE A 215 -37.83 15.24 5.35
CA ILE A 215 -38.85 14.22 5.60
C ILE A 215 -40.25 14.80 5.41
N LYS A 216 -40.52 15.99 5.98
CA LYS A 216 -41.81 16.66 5.81
C LYS A 216 -42.08 16.99 4.33
N TYR A 217 -41.11 17.58 3.65
CA TYR A 217 -41.21 17.90 2.22
C TYR A 217 -41.61 16.68 1.39
N PHE A 218 -40.97 15.53 1.57
CA PHE A 218 -41.31 14.33 0.79
C PHE A 218 -42.69 13.78 1.15
N ASN A 219 -43.09 13.80 2.42
CA ASN A 219 -44.44 13.38 2.82
C ASN A 219 -45.53 14.26 2.18
N ASP A 220 -45.36 15.58 2.19
CA ASP A 220 -46.32 16.51 1.58
C ASP A 220 -46.46 16.26 0.08
N HIS A 221 -45.35 15.96 -0.63
CA HIS A 221 -45.36 15.65 -2.05
C HIS A 221 -45.99 14.28 -2.37
N ILE A 222 -45.88 13.30 -1.49
CA ILE A 222 -46.56 12.00 -1.64
C ILE A 222 -48.08 12.19 -1.56
N ILE A 223 -48.56 13.05 -0.67
CA ILE A 223 -50.01 13.32 -0.49
C ILE A 223 -50.58 14.06 -1.71
N LEU A 224 -49.81 14.99 -2.29
CA LEU A 224 -50.25 15.85 -3.40
C LEU A 224 -50.11 15.21 -4.79
N ALA A 225 -49.37 14.09 -4.92
CA ALA A 225 -49.11 13.47 -6.21
C ALA A 225 -50.39 12.89 -6.86
N SER A 226 -50.71 13.36 -8.07
CA SER A 226 -51.90 12.95 -8.85
C SER A 226 -51.70 11.70 -9.71
N SER A 227 -50.46 11.18 -9.80
CA SER A 227 -50.07 9.98 -10.55
C SER A 227 -49.27 9.01 -9.67
N GLY A 228 -49.33 7.70 -9.96
CA GLY A 228 -48.68 6.66 -9.15
C GLY A 228 -47.15 6.71 -9.16
N ASP A 229 -46.54 7.12 -10.27
CA ASP A 229 -45.09 7.09 -10.46
C ASP A 229 -44.35 8.21 -9.70
N ASP A 230 -44.93 9.41 -9.64
CA ASP A 230 -44.36 10.52 -8.86
C ASP A 230 -44.40 10.23 -7.36
N ALA A 231 -45.51 9.67 -6.88
CA ALA A 231 -45.64 9.23 -5.49
C ALA A 231 -44.62 8.14 -5.14
N ALA A 232 -44.31 7.21 -6.08
CA ALA A 232 -43.32 6.16 -5.87
C ALA A 232 -41.91 6.73 -5.69
N LYS A 233 -41.50 7.69 -6.53
CA LYS A 233 -40.21 8.37 -6.43
C LYS A 233 -40.01 9.04 -5.07
N PHE A 234 -41.00 9.80 -4.59
CA PHE A 234 -40.90 10.48 -3.30
C PHE A 234 -40.89 9.52 -2.11
N ARG A 235 -41.57 8.36 -2.19
CA ARG A 235 -41.48 7.30 -1.17
C ARG A 235 -40.07 6.72 -1.07
N GLU A 236 -39.37 6.52 -2.18
CA GLU A 236 -37.97 6.06 -2.15
C GLU A 236 -37.01 7.09 -1.56
N LEU A 237 -37.19 8.38 -1.88
CA LEU A 237 -36.41 9.46 -1.28
C LEU A 237 -36.67 9.61 0.22
N LEU A 238 -37.92 9.43 0.64
CA LEU A 238 -38.28 9.41 2.06
C LEU A 238 -37.55 8.29 2.81
N LYS A 239 -37.61 7.04 2.30
CA LYS A 239 -36.89 5.90 2.89
C LYS A 239 -35.38 6.15 2.97
N LEU A 240 -34.78 6.71 1.92
CA LEU A 240 -33.35 7.06 1.91
C LEU A 240 -33.01 8.10 2.96
N THR A 241 -33.89 9.10 3.16
CA THR A 241 -33.71 10.16 4.17
C THR A 241 -33.83 9.62 5.59
N GLU A 242 -34.79 8.74 5.84
CA GLU A 242 -34.96 8.06 7.13
C GLU A 242 -33.76 7.14 7.44
N GLU A 243 -33.24 6.44 6.42
CA GLU A 243 -32.03 5.64 6.56
C GLU A 243 -30.80 6.50 6.83
N PHE A 244 -30.65 7.62 6.13
CA PHE A 244 -29.59 8.60 6.36
C PHE A 244 -29.63 9.12 7.80
N GLU A 245 -30.82 9.49 8.29
CA GLU A 245 -31.00 9.94 9.66
C GLU A 245 -30.61 8.85 10.67
N LYS A 246 -31.06 7.61 10.43
CA LYS A 246 -30.76 6.47 11.30
C LYS A 246 -29.27 6.17 11.35
N GLN A 247 -28.57 6.15 10.21
CA GLN A 247 -27.13 5.91 10.16
C GLN A 247 -26.36 7.10 10.73
N GLY A 248 -26.80 8.32 10.44
CA GLY A 248 -26.23 9.57 10.93
C GLY A 248 -26.28 9.69 12.45
N LYS A 249 -27.40 9.32 13.09
CA LYS A 249 -27.51 9.29 14.56
C LYS A 249 -26.52 8.29 15.19
N LYS A 250 -26.30 7.13 14.57
CA LYS A 250 -25.28 6.17 15.03
C LYS A 250 -23.88 6.75 14.91
N TYR A 251 -23.60 7.43 13.79
CA TYR A 251 -22.32 8.09 13.54
C TYR A 251 -22.06 9.17 14.60
N LEU A 252 -23.02 10.08 14.81
CA LEU A 252 -22.91 11.19 15.75
C LEU A 252 -22.61 10.72 17.20
N LYS A 253 -23.21 9.59 17.61
CA LYS A 253 -22.97 9.00 18.95
C LYS A 253 -21.51 8.61 19.19
N HIS A 254 -20.76 8.29 18.13
CA HIS A 254 -19.37 7.82 18.22
C HIS A 254 -18.42 8.61 17.30
N GLN A 255 -18.79 9.85 16.97
CA GLN A 255 -18.17 10.66 15.91
C GLN A 255 -16.64 10.71 16.04
N VAL A 256 -16.12 11.15 17.20
CA VAL A 256 -14.68 11.31 17.43
C VAL A 256 -13.92 10.00 17.23
N ALA A 257 -14.45 8.88 17.71
CA ALA A 257 -13.81 7.57 17.58
C ALA A 257 -13.82 7.08 16.12
N ILE A 258 -14.94 7.27 15.42
CA ILE A 258 -15.09 6.90 14.03
C ILE A 258 -14.18 7.75 13.13
N GLU A 259 -14.17 9.07 13.31
CA GLU A 259 -13.31 9.99 12.54
C GLU A 259 -11.84 9.66 12.71
N LYS A 260 -11.41 9.30 13.93
CA LYS A 260 -10.05 8.82 14.17
C LYS A 260 -9.73 7.57 13.35
N LEU A 261 -10.62 6.56 13.39
CA LEU A 261 -10.44 5.32 12.65
C LEU A 261 -10.47 5.53 11.13
N LEU A 262 -11.34 6.41 10.62
CA LEU A 262 -11.40 6.74 9.19
C LEU A 262 -10.12 7.46 8.72
N ARG A 263 -9.57 8.35 9.54
CA ARG A 263 -8.29 9.00 9.27
C ARG A 263 -7.15 8.00 9.25
N GLU A 264 -7.07 7.13 10.25
CA GLU A 264 -6.05 6.07 10.33
C GLU A 264 -6.16 5.08 9.15
N LYS A 265 -7.38 4.72 8.74
CA LYS A 265 -7.65 3.94 7.51
C LYS A 265 -7.07 4.64 6.28
N SER A 266 -7.30 5.95 6.15
CA SER A 266 -6.81 6.76 5.03
C SER A 266 -5.27 6.81 5.00
N ASP A 267 -4.64 7.08 6.14
CA ASP A 267 -3.18 7.16 6.27
C ASP A 267 -2.50 5.83 5.92
N ILE A 268 -3.01 4.70 6.43
CA ILE A 268 -2.49 3.36 6.11
C ILE A 268 -2.70 3.01 4.64
N THR A 269 -3.87 3.34 4.08
CA THR A 269 -4.13 3.13 2.65
C THR A 269 -3.14 3.91 1.80
N LYS A 270 -2.79 5.14 2.18
CA LYS A 270 -1.77 5.95 1.52
C LYS A 270 -0.37 5.35 1.63
N GLU A 271 -0.01 4.83 2.80
CA GLU A 271 1.28 4.15 3.01
C GLU A 271 1.38 2.83 2.23
N LEU A 272 0.31 2.02 2.19
CA LEU A 272 0.26 0.77 1.43
C LEU A 272 0.57 0.96 -0.05
N ARG A 273 0.18 2.11 -0.63
CA ARG A 273 0.48 2.42 -2.03
C ARG A 273 1.99 2.38 -2.30
N LYS A 274 2.83 2.78 -1.34
CA LYS A 274 4.30 2.80 -1.50
C LYS A 274 4.91 1.42 -1.77
N TYR A 275 4.19 0.33 -1.50
CA TYR A 275 4.71 -1.03 -1.53
C TYR A 275 4.14 -1.91 -2.66
N ILE A 276 3.35 -1.36 -3.59
CA ILE A 276 2.67 -2.13 -4.66
C ILE A 276 3.57 -2.43 -5.89
N SER A 277 4.86 -2.02 -5.90
CA SER A 277 5.87 -2.14 -7.00
C SER A 277 5.53 -1.34 -8.28
N ASP A 278 6.43 -0.83 -9.13
CA ASP A 278 7.81 -0.35 -9.03
C ASP A 278 7.77 1.16 -9.30
N ASP A 279 8.51 1.96 -8.52
CA ASP A 279 8.66 3.41 -8.71
C ASP A 279 7.35 4.21 -8.88
N LEU A 280 6.52 4.28 -7.83
CA LEU A 280 5.31 5.12 -7.87
C LEU A 280 5.61 6.61 -8.12
N SER A 281 6.85 7.07 -7.91
CA SER A 281 7.24 8.44 -8.31
C SER A 281 6.98 8.65 -9.80
N ARG A 282 7.02 7.59 -10.63
CA ARG A 282 6.66 7.66 -12.05
C ARG A 282 5.23 8.11 -12.30
N TYR A 283 4.32 7.96 -11.35
CA TYR A 283 2.95 8.47 -11.48
C TYR A 283 2.81 9.92 -10.99
N ASP A 284 3.89 10.54 -10.52
CA ASP A 284 3.93 11.97 -10.21
C ASP A 284 3.70 12.80 -11.48
N GLN A 285 3.11 13.98 -11.29
CA GLN A 285 2.70 14.82 -12.40
C GLN A 285 3.86 15.21 -13.31
N GLN A 286 5.08 15.38 -12.76
CA GLN A 286 6.27 15.72 -13.55
C GLN A 286 6.58 14.71 -14.67
N TYR A 287 6.38 13.41 -14.43
CA TYR A 287 6.66 12.39 -15.46
C TYR A 287 5.50 12.30 -16.46
N LYS A 288 4.27 12.37 -15.96
CA LYS A 288 3.04 12.48 -16.76
C LYS A 288 3.08 13.64 -17.76
N ASP A 289 3.62 14.78 -17.35
CA ASP A 289 3.74 15.97 -18.19
C ASP A 289 4.80 15.81 -19.31
N THR A 290 5.83 15.00 -19.07
CA THR A 290 6.91 14.72 -20.04
C THR A 290 6.67 13.50 -20.92
N ALA A 291 5.64 12.71 -20.63
CA ALA A 291 5.34 11.48 -21.36
C ALA A 291 4.88 11.76 -22.79
N PHE A 292 5.17 10.82 -23.70
CA PHE A 292 4.67 10.92 -25.05
C PHE A 292 3.13 10.91 -25.05
N TRP A 293 2.54 11.95 -25.64
CA TRP A 293 1.10 11.99 -25.89
C TRP A 293 0.84 12.35 -27.35
N PHE A 294 0.93 11.33 -28.21
CA PHE A 294 0.80 11.54 -29.65
C PHE A 294 -0.60 12.03 -30.01
N LYS A 295 -0.65 13.02 -30.91
CA LYS A 295 -1.91 13.55 -31.48
C LYS A 295 -2.16 13.04 -32.91
N GLU A 296 -1.12 12.49 -33.54
CA GLU A 296 -1.16 12.02 -34.92
C GLU A 296 -0.60 10.60 -35.03
N ARG A 297 -1.31 9.74 -35.76
CA ARG A 297 -0.92 8.34 -35.96
C ARG A 297 0.47 8.20 -36.56
N LYS A 298 0.81 9.05 -37.53
CA LYS A 298 2.11 9.04 -38.20
C LYS A 298 3.29 9.37 -37.25
N ALA A 299 3.04 10.20 -36.25
CA ALA A 299 4.03 10.53 -35.23
C ALA A 299 4.22 9.38 -34.23
N ALA A 300 3.12 8.75 -33.79
CA ALA A 300 3.18 7.57 -32.94
C ALA A 300 3.91 6.41 -33.65
N ASP A 301 3.53 6.14 -34.90
CA ASP A 301 4.12 5.11 -35.74
C ASP A 301 5.64 5.27 -35.89
N LYS A 302 6.10 6.50 -36.18
CA LYS A 302 7.53 6.82 -36.31
C LYS A 302 8.34 6.46 -35.05
N VAL A 303 7.74 6.55 -33.86
CA VAL A 303 8.42 6.28 -32.59
C VAL A 303 8.26 4.82 -32.17
N LEU A 304 7.09 4.22 -32.34
CA LEU A 304 6.76 2.90 -31.80
C LEU A 304 7.17 1.74 -32.73
N ARG A 305 7.18 1.98 -34.05
CA ARG A 305 7.37 0.92 -35.06
C ARG A 305 8.72 0.22 -34.96
N ALA A 306 9.81 0.97 -34.74
CA ALA A 306 11.16 0.39 -34.75
C ALA A 306 11.33 -0.71 -33.69
N GLN A 307 11.03 -0.40 -32.43
CA GLN A 307 11.10 -1.36 -31.32
C GLN A 307 10.18 -2.57 -31.54
N THR A 308 8.96 -2.33 -32.04
CA THR A 308 8.03 -3.41 -32.34
C THR A 308 8.55 -4.30 -33.46
N GLY A 309 9.16 -3.73 -34.50
CA GLY A 309 9.75 -4.48 -35.61
C GLY A 309 10.90 -5.39 -35.15
N GLU A 310 11.76 -4.90 -34.24
CA GLU A 310 12.81 -5.72 -33.62
C GLU A 310 12.21 -6.89 -32.85
N VAL A 311 11.26 -6.61 -31.95
CA VAL A 311 10.58 -7.65 -31.17
C VAL A 311 9.89 -8.65 -32.09
N TRP A 312 9.18 -8.19 -33.11
CA TRP A 312 8.42 -9.02 -34.05
C TRP A 312 9.29 -10.01 -34.82
N ASN A 313 10.52 -9.65 -35.16
CA ASN A 313 11.47 -10.55 -35.82
C ASN A 313 11.92 -11.70 -34.92
N ASP A 314 11.96 -11.46 -33.60
CA ASP A 314 12.36 -12.45 -32.59
C ASP A 314 11.18 -13.30 -32.08
N LEU A 315 9.95 -12.95 -32.44
CA LEU A 315 8.75 -13.71 -32.05
C LEU A 315 8.64 -15.03 -32.82
N SER A 316 8.17 -16.06 -32.11
CA SER A 316 7.82 -17.33 -32.73
C SER A 316 6.66 -17.17 -33.72
N LYS A 317 6.39 -18.20 -34.52
CA LYS A 317 5.24 -18.17 -35.45
C LYS A 317 3.93 -18.09 -34.67
N GLU A 318 3.84 -18.83 -33.57
CA GLU A 318 2.68 -18.92 -32.68
C GLU A 318 2.43 -17.59 -31.96
N GLU A 319 3.49 -16.92 -31.48
CA GLU A 319 3.42 -15.60 -30.86
C GLU A 319 2.89 -14.54 -31.83
N ARG A 320 3.40 -14.52 -33.07
CA ARG A 320 2.92 -13.61 -34.13
C ARG A 320 1.47 -13.88 -34.50
N GLU A 321 1.11 -15.15 -34.67
CA GLU A 321 -0.26 -15.55 -34.98
C GLU A 321 -1.22 -15.17 -33.85
N ALA A 322 -0.82 -15.35 -32.59
CA ALA A 322 -1.63 -14.95 -31.44
C ALA A 322 -1.91 -13.45 -31.42
N LEU A 323 -0.89 -12.60 -31.63
CA LEU A 323 -1.06 -11.15 -31.71
C LEU A 323 -1.93 -10.75 -32.90
N TYR A 324 -1.71 -11.34 -34.08
CA TYR A 324 -2.51 -11.09 -35.26
C TYR A 324 -4.00 -11.42 -35.02
N GLN A 325 -4.29 -12.62 -34.51
CA GLN A 325 -5.65 -13.07 -34.22
C GLN A 325 -6.31 -12.22 -33.12
N TYR A 326 -5.56 -11.75 -32.13
CA TYR A 326 -6.08 -10.83 -31.11
C TYR A 326 -6.59 -9.53 -31.75
N THR A 327 -5.83 -8.95 -32.68
CA THR A 327 -6.22 -7.71 -33.38
C THR A 327 -7.41 -7.91 -34.32
N GLY A 328 -7.55 -9.09 -34.93
CA GLY A 328 -8.73 -9.44 -35.74
C GLY A 328 -10.00 -9.75 -34.92
N GLY A 329 -9.84 -10.21 -33.68
CA GLY A 329 -10.96 -10.52 -32.79
C GLY A 329 -10.53 -10.99 -31.41
N SER A 330 -10.64 -10.12 -30.41
CA SER A 330 -10.16 -10.40 -29.04
C SER A 330 -11.11 -11.24 -28.17
N GLY A 331 -12.27 -11.66 -28.70
CA GLY A 331 -13.35 -12.28 -27.92
C GLY A 331 -12.91 -13.54 -27.18
N LYS A 332 -12.35 -14.52 -27.92
CA LYS A 332 -11.86 -15.80 -27.39
C LYS A 332 -10.71 -15.67 -26.38
N PHE A 333 -10.04 -14.50 -26.38
CA PHE A 333 -8.97 -14.19 -25.43
C PHE A 333 -9.55 -13.57 -24.15
N ASN A 334 -10.28 -12.46 -24.32
CA ASN A 334 -10.65 -11.60 -23.20
C ASN A 334 -11.86 -12.10 -22.41
N ARG A 335 -12.79 -12.84 -23.03
CA ARG A 335 -13.98 -13.37 -22.34
C ARG A 335 -13.61 -14.33 -21.20
N PRO A 336 -12.87 -15.42 -21.43
CA PRO A 336 -12.55 -16.36 -20.35
C PRO A 336 -11.69 -15.70 -19.27
N LEU A 337 -10.75 -14.81 -19.64
CA LEU A 337 -9.97 -14.02 -18.69
C LEU A 337 -10.85 -13.15 -17.78
N ARG A 338 -11.89 -12.52 -18.34
CA ARG A 338 -12.89 -11.75 -17.58
C ARG A 338 -13.99 -12.61 -16.96
N GLY A 339 -13.94 -13.94 -17.05
CA GLY A 339 -14.94 -14.83 -16.46
C GLY A 339 -16.26 -14.95 -17.24
N TYR A 340 -16.25 -14.67 -18.54
CA TYR A 340 -17.39 -14.88 -19.44
C TYR A 340 -17.19 -16.13 -20.28
N GLU A 341 -18.21 -16.99 -20.30
CA GLU A 341 -18.16 -18.28 -21.00
C GLU A 341 -18.91 -18.17 -22.34
N GLY A 342 -18.17 -18.08 -23.45
CA GLY A 342 -18.70 -18.08 -24.83
C GLY A 342 -19.49 -16.83 -25.25
N SER A 343 -19.94 -16.01 -24.30
CA SER A 343 -20.77 -14.83 -24.54
C SER A 343 -20.58 -13.78 -23.45
N TRP A 344 -20.59 -12.50 -23.84
CA TRP A 344 -20.56 -11.37 -22.90
C TRP A 344 -21.81 -11.27 -22.01
N TYR A 345 -22.83 -12.09 -22.26
CA TYR A 345 -24.04 -12.20 -21.44
C TYR A 345 -24.02 -13.40 -20.48
N ASN A 346 -22.99 -14.25 -20.52
CA ASN A 346 -22.87 -15.47 -19.71
C ASN A 346 -21.67 -15.36 -18.75
N TYR A 347 -21.80 -14.50 -17.74
CA TYR A 347 -20.78 -14.32 -16.70
C TYR A 347 -20.82 -15.47 -15.68
N LYS A 348 -19.69 -16.17 -15.51
CA LYS A 348 -19.51 -17.24 -14.52
C LYS A 348 -18.69 -16.80 -13.31
N GLY A 349 -17.91 -15.72 -13.46
CA GLY A 349 -16.95 -15.28 -12.45
C GLY A 349 -15.52 -15.34 -12.97
N ILE A 350 -14.70 -14.36 -12.60
CA ILE A 350 -13.26 -14.35 -12.90
C ILE A 350 -12.61 -15.64 -12.37
N GLY A 351 -11.81 -16.29 -13.22
CA GLY A 351 -11.15 -17.55 -12.92
C GLY A 351 -12.08 -18.78 -12.85
N GLN A 352 -13.37 -18.63 -13.18
CA GLN A 352 -14.34 -19.73 -13.21
C GLN A 352 -14.62 -20.25 -14.63
N VAL A 353 -13.95 -19.71 -15.64
CA VAL A 353 -14.08 -20.13 -17.04
C VAL A 353 -12.74 -20.70 -17.48
N ASP A 354 -12.76 -21.89 -18.09
CA ASP A 354 -11.57 -22.47 -18.70
C ASP A 354 -11.05 -21.52 -19.79
N LEU A 355 -9.76 -21.20 -19.76
CA LEU A 355 -9.12 -20.37 -20.78
C LEU A 355 -9.26 -20.98 -22.17
N ASP A 356 -9.42 -22.30 -22.26
CA ASP A 356 -9.59 -23.01 -23.53
C ASP A 356 -11.05 -23.23 -23.94
N TYR A 357 -12.02 -22.68 -23.20
CA TYR A 357 -13.44 -22.85 -23.53
C TYR A 357 -13.77 -22.43 -24.96
N GLU A 358 -13.11 -21.38 -25.47
CA GLU A 358 -13.26 -20.89 -26.85
C GLU A 358 -12.07 -21.27 -27.75
N GLY A 359 -11.28 -22.27 -27.38
CA GLY A 359 -10.04 -22.65 -28.07
C GLY A 359 -8.97 -21.56 -28.02
N GLY A 360 -8.96 -20.77 -26.95
CA GLY A 360 -8.15 -19.56 -26.81
C GLY A 360 -6.85 -19.74 -26.02
N LYS A 361 -6.67 -20.85 -25.29
CA LYS A 361 -5.65 -20.95 -24.25
C LYS A 361 -4.23 -20.78 -24.78
N GLU A 362 -3.86 -21.55 -25.79
CA GLU A 362 -2.52 -21.48 -26.39
C GLU A 362 -2.22 -20.08 -26.93
N MET A 363 -3.23 -19.41 -27.48
CA MET A 363 -3.11 -18.07 -28.04
C MET A 363 -2.99 -17.01 -26.94
N ILE A 364 -3.70 -17.16 -25.81
CA ILE A 364 -3.54 -16.30 -24.63
C ILE A 364 -2.12 -16.43 -24.08
N GLU A 365 -1.62 -17.66 -23.93
CA GLU A 365 -0.27 -17.92 -23.43
C GLU A 365 0.81 -17.36 -24.38
N ALA A 366 0.64 -17.56 -25.69
CA ALA A 366 1.56 -17.02 -26.70
C ALA A 366 1.54 -15.49 -26.76
N ALA A 367 0.37 -14.85 -26.71
CA ALA A 367 0.27 -13.39 -26.66
C ALA A 367 0.90 -12.80 -25.39
N THR A 368 0.73 -13.48 -24.24
CA THR A 368 1.38 -13.09 -22.97
C THR A 368 2.89 -13.13 -23.10
N LYS A 369 3.45 -14.24 -23.61
CA LYS A 369 4.89 -14.41 -23.85
C LYS A 369 5.44 -13.35 -24.81
N ALA A 370 4.69 -13.00 -25.85
CA ALA A 370 5.07 -11.96 -26.79
C ALA A 370 5.13 -10.58 -26.13
N LEU A 371 4.14 -10.24 -25.29
CA LEU A 371 4.11 -8.97 -24.54
C LEU A 371 5.24 -8.86 -23.52
N ASP A 372 5.62 -9.96 -22.85
CA ASP A 372 6.74 -9.95 -21.89
C ASP A 372 8.08 -9.54 -22.51
N LYS A 373 8.25 -9.80 -23.81
CA LYS A 373 9.43 -9.43 -24.60
C LYS A 373 9.42 -7.98 -25.09
N SER A 374 8.29 -7.29 -24.97
CA SER A 374 8.11 -5.93 -25.52
C SER A 374 7.93 -4.90 -24.43
N SER A 375 8.77 -3.87 -24.44
CA SER A 375 8.66 -2.70 -23.58
C SER A 375 9.40 -1.53 -24.19
N TYR A 376 9.10 -0.33 -23.71
CA TYR A 376 9.72 0.92 -24.18
C TYR A 376 10.45 1.61 -23.02
N ASP A 377 11.51 2.35 -23.32
CA ASP A 377 12.36 3.04 -22.33
C ASP A 377 11.84 4.45 -21.96
N PHE A 378 10.69 4.84 -22.51
CA PHE A 378 10.00 6.10 -22.27
C PHE A 378 8.59 5.92 -21.72
N ASP A 379 8.10 6.98 -21.08
CA ASP A 379 6.74 7.07 -20.53
C ASP A 379 5.75 7.49 -21.64
N ILE A 380 4.54 6.93 -21.70
CA ILE A 380 3.55 7.21 -22.75
C ILE A 380 2.11 7.29 -22.21
N TRP A 381 1.31 8.18 -22.80
CA TRP A 381 -0.14 8.20 -22.65
C TRP A 381 -0.82 7.39 -23.75
N LEU A 382 -1.67 6.46 -23.33
CA LEU A 382 -2.48 5.60 -24.19
C LEU A 382 -3.96 5.97 -23.99
N GLN A 383 -4.80 5.67 -24.98
CA GLN A 383 -6.23 5.93 -24.90
C GLN A 383 -7.07 4.68 -25.19
N ARG A 384 -8.16 4.48 -24.45
CA ARG A 384 -9.13 3.43 -24.73
C ARG A 384 -10.56 3.94 -24.58
N GLY A 385 -11.40 3.59 -25.54
CA GLY A 385 -12.85 3.75 -25.41
C GLY A 385 -13.51 2.47 -24.92
N VAL A 386 -14.57 2.64 -24.12
CA VAL A 386 -15.48 1.55 -23.75
C VAL A 386 -16.90 1.94 -24.13
N GLU A 387 -17.46 1.22 -25.10
CA GLU A 387 -18.71 1.60 -25.78
C GLU A 387 -19.95 1.36 -24.93
N SER A 388 -20.06 0.23 -24.23
CA SER A 388 -21.24 -0.11 -23.44
C SER A 388 -21.17 0.44 -22.01
N ALA A 389 -22.31 0.80 -21.44
CA ALA A 389 -22.41 1.25 -20.06
C ALA A 389 -22.00 0.14 -19.08
N ASP A 390 -22.45 -1.09 -19.29
CA ASP A 390 -22.04 -2.23 -18.44
C ASP A 390 -20.55 -2.52 -18.54
N GLY A 391 -19.97 -2.38 -19.73
CA GLY A 391 -18.53 -2.52 -19.95
C GLY A 391 -17.74 -1.42 -19.22
N ALA A 392 -18.20 -0.18 -19.29
CA ALA A 392 -17.57 0.95 -18.61
C ALA A 392 -17.64 0.81 -17.08
N ALA A 393 -18.79 0.41 -16.56
CA ALA A 393 -18.99 0.17 -15.14
C ALA A 393 -18.13 -0.99 -14.63
N GLY A 394 -18.12 -2.11 -15.37
CA GLY A 394 -17.25 -3.25 -15.08
C GLY A 394 -15.77 -2.89 -15.10
N PHE A 395 -15.33 -2.11 -16.09
CA PHE A 395 -13.94 -1.63 -16.19
C PHE A 395 -13.52 -0.79 -14.98
N LEU A 396 -14.42 0.06 -14.48
CA LEU A 396 -14.19 0.88 -13.29
C LEU A 396 -14.48 0.15 -11.97
N GLY A 397 -14.96 -1.09 -12.03
CA GLY A 397 -15.38 -1.88 -10.86
C GLY A 397 -16.54 -1.23 -10.07
N ILE A 398 -17.46 -0.57 -10.77
CA ILE A 398 -18.66 0.08 -10.19
C ILE A 398 -19.92 -0.50 -10.85
N SER A 399 -21.10 -0.13 -10.34
CA SER A 399 -22.37 -0.47 -11.00
C SER A 399 -22.72 0.50 -12.12
N THR A 400 -23.49 0.06 -13.11
CA THR A 400 -23.89 0.86 -14.28
C THR A 400 -24.60 2.15 -13.89
N ASN A 401 -25.42 2.12 -12.83
CA ASN A 401 -26.10 3.32 -12.32
C ASN A 401 -25.11 4.39 -11.80
N GLN A 402 -23.95 3.97 -11.27
CA GLN A 402 -22.95 4.88 -10.73
C GLN A 402 -22.19 5.66 -11.81
N LEU A 403 -22.29 5.28 -13.10
CA LEU A 403 -21.70 6.06 -14.20
C LEU A 403 -22.34 7.43 -14.39
N THR A 404 -23.58 7.60 -13.89
CA THR A 404 -24.35 8.86 -14.03
C THR A 404 -24.16 9.82 -12.85
N LEU A 405 -23.30 9.46 -11.89
CA LEU A 405 -22.95 10.31 -10.76
C LEU A 405 -22.29 11.60 -11.25
N SER A 406 -22.39 12.66 -10.44
CA SER A 406 -21.71 13.91 -10.71
C SER A 406 -20.18 13.71 -10.73
N GLU A 407 -19.46 14.63 -11.36
CA GLU A 407 -18.00 14.57 -11.44
C GLU A 407 -17.34 14.40 -10.06
N LYS A 408 -17.83 15.15 -9.06
CA LYS A 408 -17.32 15.06 -7.68
C LYS A 408 -17.56 13.68 -7.07
N GLU A 409 -18.75 13.12 -7.26
CA GLU A 409 -19.08 11.78 -6.74
C GLU A 409 -18.28 10.69 -7.45
N LEU A 410 -18.04 10.83 -8.75
CA LEU A 410 -17.14 9.95 -9.50
C LEU A 410 -15.70 10.08 -9.01
N GLN A 411 -15.23 11.29 -8.73
CA GLN A 411 -13.92 11.53 -8.13
C GLN A 411 -13.82 10.83 -6.76
N ASP A 412 -14.78 11.03 -5.87
CA ASP A 412 -14.79 10.40 -4.54
C ASP A 412 -14.87 8.87 -4.60
N LEU A 413 -15.43 8.32 -5.68
CA LEU A 413 -15.58 6.88 -5.90
C LEU A 413 -14.37 6.24 -6.58
N LEU A 414 -13.70 6.97 -7.48
CA LEU A 414 -12.70 6.43 -8.40
C LEU A 414 -11.28 6.92 -8.11
N LEU A 415 -11.10 8.10 -7.52
CA LEU A 415 -9.78 8.55 -7.11
C LEU A 415 -9.22 7.55 -6.10
N ASP A 416 -7.94 7.23 -6.28
CA ASP A 416 -7.21 6.25 -5.49
C ASP A 416 -7.69 4.80 -5.56
N LYS A 417 -8.75 4.53 -6.31
CA LYS A 417 -9.22 3.18 -6.55
C LYS A 417 -8.28 2.47 -7.52
N VAL A 418 -7.74 1.34 -7.08
CA VAL A 418 -7.01 0.43 -7.95
C VAL A 418 -8.02 -0.53 -8.59
N VAL A 419 -8.05 -0.56 -9.91
CA VAL A 419 -8.84 -1.51 -10.69
C VAL A 419 -7.92 -2.46 -11.43
N LYS A 420 -8.33 -3.72 -11.56
CA LYS A 420 -7.62 -4.74 -12.34
C LYS A 420 -8.57 -5.26 -13.40
N ASP A 421 -8.16 -5.13 -14.67
CA ASP A 421 -8.77 -5.85 -15.78
C ASP A 421 -7.94 -7.10 -16.03
N GLU A 422 -8.55 -8.27 -15.93
CA GLU A 422 -7.87 -9.56 -16.07
C GLU A 422 -7.51 -9.89 -17.53
N ALA A 423 -8.12 -9.18 -18.48
CA ALA A 423 -7.88 -9.35 -19.90
C ALA A 423 -6.76 -8.45 -20.44
N PHE A 424 -6.30 -8.75 -21.67
CA PHE A 424 -5.44 -7.84 -22.41
C PHE A 424 -6.15 -6.51 -22.69
N LEU A 425 -5.40 -5.41 -22.59
CA LEU A 425 -5.92 -4.07 -22.76
C LEU A 425 -5.51 -3.47 -24.11
N SER A 426 -6.39 -3.61 -25.11
CA SER A 426 -6.22 -2.86 -26.37
C SER A 426 -6.40 -1.35 -26.14
N THR A 427 -5.44 -0.57 -26.61
CA THR A 427 -5.42 0.90 -26.51
C THR A 427 -4.93 1.51 -27.83
N ALA A 428 -5.30 2.76 -28.08
CA ALA A 428 -4.73 3.58 -29.13
C ALA A 428 -3.52 4.37 -28.59
N ALA A 429 -2.46 4.44 -29.39
CA ALA A 429 -1.28 5.24 -29.08
C ALA A 429 -1.50 6.76 -29.25
N CYS A 430 -2.64 7.18 -29.80
CA CYS A 430 -2.94 8.58 -30.10
C CYS A 430 -4.16 9.09 -29.31
N LYS A 431 -4.07 10.33 -28.84
CA LYS A 431 -5.20 11.07 -28.26
C LYS A 431 -6.34 11.19 -29.27
N GLY A 432 -7.56 10.95 -28.82
CA GLY A 432 -8.76 11.03 -29.66
C GLY A 432 -8.90 9.86 -30.65
N SER A 433 -8.10 8.82 -30.50
CA SER A 433 -8.20 7.57 -31.27
C SER A 433 -8.70 6.43 -30.39
N GLY A 434 -9.28 5.41 -31.02
CA GLY A 434 -9.98 4.32 -30.33
C GLY A 434 -11.50 4.46 -30.47
N PHE A 435 -12.24 3.59 -29.80
CA PHE A 435 -13.70 3.62 -29.84
C PHE A 435 -14.24 4.87 -29.15
N SER A 436 -15.30 5.46 -29.70
CA SER A 436 -16.13 6.44 -28.98
C SER A 436 -17.10 5.67 -28.08
N GLY A 437 -17.28 6.08 -26.83
CA GLY A 437 -18.13 5.31 -25.91
C GLY A 437 -18.53 6.01 -24.64
N ASN A 438 -19.18 5.26 -23.75
CA ASN A 438 -19.61 5.70 -22.43
C ASN A 438 -18.44 6.06 -21.50
N LEU A 439 -17.23 5.53 -21.77
CA LEU A 439 -16.02 5.85 -21.03
C LEU A 439 -14.84 6.04 -21.99
N VAL A 440 -14.08 7.12 -21.78
CA VAL A 440 -12.77 7.32 -22.39
C VAL A 440 -11.71 7.27 -21.30
N VAL A 441 -10.82 6.30 -21.38
CA VAL A 441 -9.70 6.10 -20.46
C VAL A 441 -8.44 6.68 -21.08
N ASN A 442 -7.81 7.63 -20.40
CA ASN A 442 -6.43 8.03 -20.68
C ASN A 442 -5.53 7.29 -19.70
N ALA A 443 -4.81 6.30 -20.19
CA ALA A 443 -3.93 5.46 -19.37
C ALA A 443 -2.50 5.97 -19.49
N TYR A 444 -1.90 6.33 -18.35
CA TYR A 444 -0.47 6.61 -18.28
C TYR A 444 0.27 5.27 -18.11
N ALA A 445 1.14 4.95 -19.06
CA ALA A 445 2.01 3.79 -19.03
C ALA A 445 3.46 4.27 -18.78
N PRO A 446 4.01 4.04 -17.58
CA PRO A 446 5.42 4.29 -17.31
C PRO A 446 6.31 3.49 -18.25
N ARG A 447 7.55 3.96 -18.46
CA ARG A 447 8.58 3.17 -19.14
C ARG A 447 8.74 1.79 -18.52
N GLY A 448 9.05 0.80 -19.34
CA GLY A 448 9.14 -0.59 -18.93
C GLY A 448 7.79 -1.32 -18.87
N THR A 449 6.66 -0.62 -19.01
CA THR A 449 5.34 -1.27 -19.18
C THR A 449 5.40 -2.24 -20.35
N LYS A 450 4.92 -3.47 -20.10
CA LYS A 450 4.84 -4.53 -21.12
C LYS A 450 3.70 -4.23 -22.08
N MET A 451 4.06 -3.87 -23.30
CA MET A 451 3.12 -3.47 -24.34
C MET A 451 3.75 -3.65 -25.71
N ILE A 452 2.93 -3.94 -26.71
CA ILE A 452 3.35 -4.03 -28.11
C ILE A 452 2.50 -3.11 -28.97
N TYR A 453 3.11 -2.46 -29.96
CA TYR A 453 2.37 -1.61 -30.89
C TYR A 453 1.82 -2.48 -32.02
N ALA A 454 0.50 -2.45 -32.23
CA ALA A 454 -0.09 -3.02 -33.43
C ALA A 454 -0.04 -1.96 -34.52
N GLU A 455 0.71 -2.22 -35.60
CA GLU A 455 0.76 -1.32 -36.75
C GLU A 455 -0.66 -1.11 -37.33
N PRO A 456 -1.03 0.13 -37.69
CA PRO A 456 -2.37 0.48 -38.17
C PRO A 456 -2.68 0.00 -39.60
#